data_AF-A0A9E1TTH8-F1
#
_entry.id   AF-A0A9E1TTH8-F1
#
_cell.length_a   1.000
_cell.length_b   1.000
_cell.length_c   1.000
_cell.angle_alpha   90.00
_cell.angle_beta   90.00
_cell.angle_gamma   90.00
#
_symmetry.space_group_name_H-M   'P 1'
#
loop_
_entity.id
_entity.type
_entity.pdbx_description
1 polymer ?
#
loop_
_entity_poly.entity_id
_entity_poly.type
_entity_poly.pdbx_seq_one_letter_code
_entity_poly.pdbx_strand_id
1 'polypeptide(L)'
;MFKQIIRIQIENSIYDRLMAESVRYAIISLPYTINRMNLLDIQSRITNIAKGKISENIFLHFCDLNEIPVKTKNCQTPFYLPDKRDFILGREEWDIKNNFLRHDGDILSTEEYLNLPGLVPNRGGWDQWSKKDSRLHAPETESVCYLFSFMKGWKGK
;
A
#
# COMPACT_ATOMS: atom_id res chain seq x y z
N MET A 1 -20.81 -3.09 -18.12
CA MET A 1 -20.24 -3.76 -16.94
C MET A 1 -20.68 -2.98 -15.70
N PHE A 2 -21.56 -3.52 -14.87
CA PHE A 2 -21.98 -2.83 -13.65
C PHE A 2 -20.78 -2.77 -12.70
N LYS A 3 -20.31 -1.56 -12.40
CA LYS A 3 -19.23 -1.34 -11.45
C LYS A 3 -19.87 -1.30 -10.06
N GLN A 4 -19.61 -2.33 -9.26
CA GLN A 4 -20.13 -2.44 -7.91
C GLN A 4 -19.21 -1.67 -6.96
N ILE A 5 -19.76 -0.70 -6.23
CA ILE A 5 -19.07 -0.12 -5.08
C ILE A 5 -19.43 -0.94 -3.86
N ILE A 6 -18.40 -1.42 -3.17
CA ILE A 6 -18.55 -2.03 -1.85
C ILE A 6 -18.13 -0.97 -0.83
N ARG A 7 -19.03 -0.64 0.09
CA ARG A 7 -18.75 0.27 1.20
C ARG A 7 -18.54 -0.57 2.44
N ILE A 8 -17.38 -0.41 3.08
CA ILE A 8 -17.03 -1.10 4.31
C ILE A 8 -16.74 -0.03 5.36
N GLN A 9 -17.34 -0.18 6.54
CA GLN A 9 -17.00 0.58 7.72
C GLN A 9 -16.13 -0.29 8.61
N ILE A 10 -14.96 0.20 8.99
CA ILE A 10 -14.10 -0.46 9.98
C ILE A 10 -14.43 0.13 11.34
N GLU A 11 -14.52 -0.71 12.37
CA GLU A 11 -14.71 -0.27 13.74
C GLU A 11 -13.54 0.62 14.19
N ASN A 12 -13.84 1.72 14.90
CA ASN A 12 -12.82 2.68 15.33
C ASN A 12 -11.68 2.02 16.12
N SER A 13 -12.00 1.09 17.03
CA SER A 13 -11.01 0.37 17.84
C SER A 13 -10.02 -0.42 16.98
N ILE A 14 -10.50 -1.06 15.91
CA ILE A 14 -9.70 -1.80 14.95
C ILE A 14 -8.87 -0.84 14.10
N TYR A 15 -9.49 0.22 13.59
CA TYR A 15 -8.80 1.24 12.80
C TYR A 15 -7.63 1.87 13.57
N ASP A 16 -7.86 2.24 14.84
CA ASP A 16 -6.83 2.81 15.72
C ASP A 16 -5.67 1.83 15.95
N ARG A 17 -5.97 0.54 16.13
CA ARG A 17 -4.95 -0.50 16.24
C ARG A 17 -4.12 -0.63 14.97
N LEU A 18 -4.77 -0.72 13.80
CA LEU A 18 -4.07 -0.82 12.50
C LEU A 18 -3.22 0.43 12.22
N MET A 19 -3.69 1.61 12.63
CA MET A 19 -2.93 2.86 12.55
C MET A 19 -1.68 2.80 13.44
N ALA A 20 -1.82 2.39 14.70
CA ALA A 20 -0.70 2.28 15.63
C ALA A 20 0.35 1.28 15.15
N GLU A 21 -0.05 0.12 14.64
CA GLU A 21 0.83 -0.88 14.04
C GLU A 21 1.60 -0.32 12.83
N SER A 22 0.92 0.47 11.98
CA SER A 22 1.53 1.10 10.80
C SER A 22 2.56 2.16 11.16
N VAL A 23 2.27 3.00 12.17
CA VAL A 23 3.21 4.01 12.67
C VAL A 23 4.41 3.32 13.34
N ARG A 24 4.17 2.27 14.12
CA ARG A 24 5.24 1.47 14.74
C ARG A 24 6.18 0.91 13.68
N TYR A 25 5.63 0.31 12.62
CA TYR A 25 6.41 -0.19 11.49
C TYR A 25 7.28 0.90 10.87
N ALA A 26 6.68 2.07 10.59
CA ALA A 26 7.40 3.19 9.98
C ALA A 26 8.59 3.68 10.81
N ILE A 27 8.45 3.68 12.14
CA ILE A 27 9.53 4.07 13.06
C ILE A 27 10.65 3.02 13.05
N ILE A 28 10.34 1.72 13.16
CA ILE A 28 11.37 0.67 13.22
C ILE A 28 12.10 0.47 11.89
N SER A 29 11.43 0.72 10.75
CA SER A 29 12.03 0.58 9.42
C SER A 29 12.90 1.77 9.03
N LEU A 30 12.80 2.89 9.75
CA LEU A 30 13.47 4.14 9.39
C LEU A 30 14.99 4.00 9.15
N PRO A 31 15.77 3.31 10.01
CA PRO A 31 17.22 3.19 9.83
C PRO A 31 17.64 2.46 8.54
N TYR A 32 16.74 1.66 7.96
CA TYR A 32 16.99 0.82 6.79
C TYR A 32 16.41 1.39 5.49
N THR A 33 15.46 2.33 5.62
CA THR A 33 14.82 2.97 4.47
C THR A 33 15.51 4.26 4.03
N ILE A 34 16.56 4.69 4.74
CA ILE A 34 17.26 5.97 4.50
C ILE A 34 18.63 5.73 3.87
N ASN A 35 18.90 6.43 2.77
CA ASN A 35 20.25 6.64 2.31
C ASN A 35 20.92 7.60 3.31
N ARG A 36 21.84 7.08 4.14
CA ARG A 36 22.33 7.68 5.41
C ARG A 36 22.88 9.11 5.33
N MET A 37 22.98 9.71 4.15
CA MET A 37 23.66 10.99 3.91
C MET A 37 22.75 12.24 3.87
N ASN A 38 21.41 12.16 3.96
CA ASN A 38 20.57 13.38 3.95
C ASN A 38 19.23 13.23 4.71
N LEU A 39 19.29 13.26 6.05
CA LEU A 39 18.16 13.19 6.99
C LEU A 39 17.35 14.50 7.07
N LEU A 40 16.96 15.08 5.94
CA LEU A 40 16.36 16.43 5.94
C LEU A 40 14.89 16.46 6.40
N ASP A 41 14.14 15.35 6.29
CA ASP A 41 12.74 15.31 6.74
C ASP A 41 12.29 13.92 7.20
N ILE A 42 12.67 13.58 8.44
CA ILE A 42 12.31 12.32 9.10
C ILE A 42 10.79 12.19 9.27
N GLN A 43 10.11 13.28 9.63
CA GLN A 43 8.67 13.25 9.94
C GLN A 43 7.85 12.92 8.68
N SER A 44 8.14 13.55 7.55
CA SER A 44 7.46 13.23 6.29
C SER A 44 7.78 11.81 5.82
N ARG A 45 9.00 11.32 6.09
CA ARG A 45 9.36 9.94 5.75
C ARG A 45 8.57 8.92 6.56
N ILE A 46 8.55 9.06 7.88
CA ILE A 46 7.73 8.21 8.77
C ILE A 46 6.27 8.28 8.34
N THR A 47 5.77 9.48 8.08
CA THR A 47 4.41 9.71 7.61
C THR A 47 4.12 8.93 6.34
N ASN A 48 4.98 9.01 5.31
CA ASN A 48 4.77 8.34 4.03
C ASN A 48 4.83 6.81 4.15
N ILE A 49 5.74 6.28 4.96
CA ILE A 49 5.80 4.83 5.23
C ILE A 49 4.53 4.38 5.98
N ALA A 50 4.15 5.11 7.03
CA ALA A 50 2.96 4.79 7.82
C ALA A 50 1.70 4.80 6.96
N LYS A 51 1.54 5.78 6.07
CA LYS A 51 0.42 5.83 5.13
C LYS A 51 0.36 4.62 4.20
N GLY A 52 1.49 4.15 3.69
CA GLY A 52 1.55 2.92 2.89
C GLY A 52 1.06 1.72 3.69
N LYS A 53 1.60 1.54 4.90
CA LYS A 53 1.21 0.45 5.81
C LYS A 53 -0.24 0.52 6.27
N ILE A 54 -0.80 1.70 6.50
CA ILE A 54 -2.23 1.87 6.84
C ILE A 54 -3.09 1.28 5.72
N SER A 55 -2.79 1.62 4.46
CA SER A 55 -3.54 1.08 3.31
C SER A 55 -3.43 -0.44 3.22
N GLU A 56 -2.24 -0.99 3.41
CA GLU A 56 -2.02 -2.44 3.35
C GLU A 56 -2.75 -3.16 4.49
N ASN A 57 -2.59 -2.68 5.72
CA ASN A 57 -3.22 -3.26 6.90
C ASN A 57 -4.75 -3.22 6.82
N ILE A 58 -5.32 -2.12 6.33
CA ILE A 58 -6.77 -2.00 6.09
C ILE A 58 -7.24 -3.03 5.05
N PHE A 59 -6.52 -3.15 3.93
CA PHE A 59 -6.86 -4.10 2.88
C PHE A 59 -6.78 -5.55 3.37
N LEU A 60 -5.69 -5.91 4.05
CA LEU A 60 -5.50 -7.26 4.59
C LEU A 60 -6.57 -7.59 5.65
N HIS A 61 -6.94 -6.63 6.49
CA HIS A 61 -8.03 -6.80 7.44
C HIS A 61 -9.38 -7.03 6.73
N PHE A 62 -9.66 -6.27 5.67
CA PHE A 62 -10.84 -6.51 4.84
C PHE A 62 -10.84 -7.91 4.22
N CYS A 63 -9.70 -8.37 3.68
CA CYS A 63 -9.57 -9.72 3.12
C CYS A 63 -9.82 -10.80 4.18
N ASP A 64 -9.28 -10.65 5.38
CA ASP A 64 -9.47 -11.58 6.50
C ASP A 64 -10.95 -11.69 6.89
N LEU A 65 -11.63 -10.56 7.07
CA LEU A 65 -13.06 -10.51 7.41
C LEU A 65 -13.98 -11.13 6.34
N ASN A 66 -13.54 -11.15 5.09
CA ASN A 66 -14.34 -11.63 3.95
C ASN A 66 -13.79 -12.97 3.40
N GLU A 67 -12.92 -13.64 4.14
CA GLU A 67 -12.34 -14.95 3.78
C GLU A 67 -11.66 -14.94 2.40
N ILE A 68 -11.11 -13.81 1.98
CA ILE A 68 -10.35 -13.67 0.73
C ILE A 68 -8.95 -14.26 0.98
N PRO A 69 -8.54 -15.32 0.26
CA PRO A 69 -7.36 -16.12 0.61
C PRO A 69 -6.05 -15.49 0.13
N VAL A 70 -5.73 -14.30 0.65
CA VAL A 70 -4.45 -13.63 0.39
C VAL A 70 -3.31 -14.32 1.15
N LYS A 71 -2.18 -14.56 0.48
CA LYS A 71 -0.98 -15.15 1.07
C LYS A 71 0.07 -14.07 1.29
N THR A 72 0.30 -13.69 2.55
CA THR A 72 1.29 -12.66 2.92
C THR A 72 2.60 -13.23 3.44
N LYS A 73 2.59 -14.44 4.03
CA LYS A 73 3.77 -15.05 4.66
C LYS A 73 4.98 -15.18 3.73
N ASN A 74 4.76 -15.54 2.47
CA ASN A 74 5.83 -15.72 1.48
C ASN A 74 6.40 -14.38 0.98
N CYS A 75 5.62 -13.32 1.17
CA CYS A 75 5.87 -11.95 0.72
C CYS A 75 6.58 -11.11 1.79
N GLN A 76 6.47 -11.51 3.06
CA GLN A 76 7.15 -10.86 4.17
C GLN A 76 8.67 -10.81 3.97
N THR A 77 9.21 -9.61 4.13
CA THR A 77 10.62 -9.29 4.07
C THR A 77 11.06 -8.71 5.39
N PRO A 78 12.23 -9.11 5.93
CA PRO A 78 12.86 -8.39 7.01
C PRO A 78 13.06 -6.92 6.63
N PHE A 79 12.89 -6.01 7.58
CA PHE A 79 12.90 -4.55 7.35
C PHE A 79 14.19 -4.00 6.70
N TYR A 80 15.26 -4.79 6.69
CA TYR A 80 16.56 -4.44 6.13
C TYR A 80 16.79 -4.97 4.71
N LEU A 81 15.84 -5.74 4.15
CA LEU A 81 15.88 -6.22 2.77
C LEU A 81 14.86 -5.46 1.91
N PRO A 82 15.10 -5.33 0.59
CA PRO A 82 14.09 -4.81 -0.31
C PRO A 82 12.81 -5.63 -0.22
N ASP A 83 11.67 -4.95 -0.09
CA ASP A 83 10.37 -5.60 -0.08
C ASP A 83 10.14 -6.35 -1.39
N LYS A 84 9.52 -7.54 -1.28
CA LYS A 84 9.17 -8.34 -2.45
C LYS A 84 7.90 -7.78 -3.11
N ARG A 85 6.76 -8.19 -2.57
CA ARG A 85 5.39 -7.86 -2.96
C ARG A 85 4.57 -7.82 -1.67
N ASP A 86 3.37 -7.29 -1.69
CA ASP A 86 2.58 -7.17 -0.46
C ASP A 86 1.82 -8.48 -0.15
N PHE A 87 1.28 -9.13 -1.20
CA PHE A 87 0.59 -10.40 -1.06
C PHE A 87 0.53 -11.18 -2.38
N ILE A 88 0.14 -12.46 -2.30
CA ILE A 88 -0.24 -13.29 -3.44
C ILE A 88 -1.73 -13.62 -3.34
N LEU A 89 -2.46 -13.48 -4.44
CA LEU A 89 -3.85 -13.92 -4.58
C LEU A 89 -3.97 -14.81 -5.82
N GLY A 90 -4.41 -16.06 -5.63
CA GLY A 90 -4.39 -17.05 -6.72
C GLY A 90 -2.97 -17.31 -7.23
N ARG A 91 -2.73 -16.98 -8.51
CA ARG A 91 -1.43 -17.12 -9.19
C ARG A 91 -0.79 -15.76 -9.51
N GLU A 92 -1.19 -14.72 -8.81
CA GLU A 92 -0.77 -13.35 -9.08
C GLU A 92 -0.07 -12.79 -7.85
N GLU A 93 1.06 -12.11 -8.04
CA GLU A 93 1.70 -11.34 -6.98
C GLU A 93 1.30 -9.86 -7.06
N TRP A 94 0.92 -9.30 -5.93
CA TRP A 94 0.27 -7.99 -5.86
C TRP A 94 1.09 -6.97 -5.08
N ASP A 95 1.04 -5.74 -5.56
CA ASP A 95 1.71 -4.59 -4.96
C ASP A 95 0.68 -3.45 -4.80
N ILE A 96 0.51 -2.98 -3.57
CA ILE A 96 -0.44 -1.96 -3.17
C ILE A 96 0.22 -0.59 -3.33
N LYS A 97 -0.40 0.25 -4.15
CA LYS A 97 0.06 1.61 -4.42
C LYS A 97 -0.90 2.62 -3.84
N ASN A 98 -0.51 3.15 -2.68
CA ASN A 98 -1.26 4.20 -2.01
C ASN A 98 -0.98 5.57 -2.61
N ASN A 99 -2.07 6.24 -3.02
CA ASN A 99 -2.09 7.56 -3.60
C ASN A 99 -2.87 8.51 -2.68
N PHE A 100 -2.36 9.73 -2.50
CA PHE A 100 -3.02 10.71 -1.64
C PHE A 100 -3.89 11.64 -2.45
N LEU A 101 -5.15 11.75 -2.04
CA LEU A 101 -6.10 12.65 -2.66
C LEU A 101 -6.25 13.92 -1.83
N ARG A 102 -6.26 15.04 -2.55
CA ARG A 102 -6.70 16.33 -2.02
C ARG A 102 -8.01 16.67 -2.70
N HIS A 103 -9.10 16.56 -1.96
CA HIS A 103 -10.43 17.00 -2.39
C HIS A 103 -11.23 17.44 -1.17
N ASP A 104 -12.23 18.29 -1.39
CA ASP A 104 -12.97 18.93 -0.30
C ASP A 104 -14.12 18.07 0.22
N GLY A 105 -14.89 17.40 -0.65
CA GLY A 105 -16.06 16.59 -0.26
C GLY A 105 -15.71 15.31 0.51
N ASP A 106 -16.57 14.79 1.39
CA ASP A 106 -16.24 13.67 2.30
C ASP A 106 -15.79 12.39 1.59
N ILE A 107 -16.46 12.05 0.49
CA ILE A 107 -16.12 10.94 -0.41
C ILE A 107 -16.19 11.43 -1.86
N LEU A 108 -15.44 10.79 -2.75
CA LEU A 108 -15.62 11.00 -4.19
C LEU A 108 -16.86 10.25 -4.68
N SER A 109 -17.45 10.73 -5.77
CA SER A 109 -18.42 9.96 -6.55
C SER A 109 -17.77 8.74 -7.19
N THR A 110 -18.60 7.77 -7.60
CA THR A 110 -18.14 6.57 -8.31
C THR A 110 -17.28 6.91 -9.53
N GLU A 111 -17.74 7.86 -10.34
CA GLU A 111 -17.07 8.26 -11.57
C GLU A 111 -15.71 8.91 -11.29
N GLU A 112 -15.65 9.78 -10.28
CA GLU A 112 -14.39 10.39 -9.84
C GLU A 112 -13.38 9.35 -9.39
N TYR A 113 -13.77 8.36 -8.56
CA TYR A 113 -12.87 7.28 -8.14
C TYR A 113 -12.29 6.51 -9.34
N LEU A 114 -13.09 6.27 -10.38
CA LEU A 114 -12.68 5.52 -11.57
C LEU A 114 -11.79 6.32 -12.51
N ASN A 115 -11.84 7.64 -12.42
CA ASN A 115 -11.01 8.56 -13.20
C ASN A 115 -9.71 8.94 -12.47
N LEU A 116 -9.48 8.42 -11.26
CA LEU A 116 -8.23 8.67 -10.55
C LEU A 116 -7.05 7.98 -11.25
N PRO A 117 -5.92 8.69 -11.43
CA PRO A 117 -4.75 8.09 -12.04
C PRO A 117 -4.11 7.07 -11.09
N GLY A 118 -3.91 5.85 -11.57
CA GLY A 118 -3.09 4.84 -10.90
C GLY A 118 -1.62 5.14 -11.13
N LEU A 119 -0.98 5.88 -10.21
CA LEU A 119 0.41 6.29 -10.37
C LEU A 119 1.37 5.27 -9.75
N VAL A 120 2.38 4.89 -10.52
CA VAL A 120 3.53 4.11 -10.05
C VAL A 120 4.79 4.96 -10.29
N PRO A 121 5.68 5.11 -9.29
CA PRO A 121 6.93 5.86 -9.48
C PRO A 121 7.78 5.35 -10.66
N ASN A 122 8.18 6.27 -11.53
CA ASN A 122 9.03 6.00 -12.69
C ASN A 122 10.13 7.06 -12.84
N ARG A 123 11.17 6.98 -12.01
CA ARG A 123 12.33 7.88 -11.97
C ARG A 123 13.57 7.32 -12.69
N GLY A 124 13.44 6.19 -13.37
CA GLY A 124 14.52 5.52 -14.10
C GLY A 124 14.53 4.01 -13.92
N GLY A 125 15.54 3.34 -14.47
CA GLY A 125 15.66 1.87 -14.49
C GLY A 125 15.87 1.19 -13.13
N TRP A 126 15.97 1.96 -12.04
CA TRP A 126 16.07 1.46 -10.66
C TRP A 126 14.75 1.60 -9.89
N ASP A 127 13.79 2.35 -10.42
CA ASP A 127 12.53 2.69 -9.74
C ASP A 127 11.46 1.60 -9.91
N GLN A 128 10.34 1.73 -9.20
CA GLN A 128 9.31 0.71 -9.10
C GLN A 128 8.74 0.28 -10.45
N TRP A 129 8.53 1.23 -11.38
CA TRP A 129 8.03 0.91 -12.73
C TRP A 129 8.93 -0.03 -13.52
N SER A 130 10.26 0.06 -13.34
CA SER A 130 11.20 -0.84 -14.02
C SER A 130 11.02 -2.30 -13.61
N LYS A 131 10.44 -2.55 -12.43
CA LYS A 131 10.24 -3.87 -11.82
C LYS A 131 8.81 -4.39 -11.97
N LYS A 132 7.99 -3.73 -12.80
CA LYS A 132 6.55 -4.02 -12.90
C LYS A 132 6.20 -5.43 -13.40
N ASP A 133 7.09 -6.02 -14.19
CA ASP A 133 6.92 -7.38 -14.72
C ASP A 133 7.84 -8.39 -14.02
N SER A 134 8.61 -7.95 -13.02
CA SER A 134 9.56 -8.79 -12.31
C SER A 134 8.83 -9.72 -11.34
N ARG A 135 8.68 -10.99 -11.71
CA ARG A 135 8.03 -11.99 -10.87
C ARG A 135 9.01 -12.54 -9.84
N LEU A 136 8.76 -12.25 -8.56
CA LEU A 136 9.64 -12.64 -7.46
C LEU A 136 9.28 -14.01 -6.86
N HIS A 137 8.07 -14.49 -7.13
CA HIS A 137 7.54 -15.75 -6.60
C HIS A 137 7.25 -16.77 -7.72
N ALA A 138 8.05 -16.77 -8.78
CA ALA A 138 8.00 -17.83 -9.79
C ALA A 138 8.66 -19.11 -9.25
N PRO A 139 8.16 -20.31 -9.60
CA PRO A 139 7.10 -20.59 -10.58
C PRO A 139 5.66 -20.55 -10.03
N GLU A 140 5.45 -20.25 -8.75
CA GLU A 140 4.14 -20.28 -8.11
C GLU A 140 3.18 -19.20 -8.65
N THR A 141 3.73 -18.08 -9.12
CA THR A 141 2.97 -16.96 -9.72
C THR A 141 3.26 -16.79 -11.22
N GLU A 142 2.26 -16.29 -11.94
CA GLU A 142 2.28 -16.11 -13.40
C GLU A 142 2.32 -14.63 -13.81
N SER A 143 1.78 -13.73 -13.00
CA SER A 143 1.67 -12.29 -13.29
C SER A 143 1.96 -11.42 -12.06
N VAL A 144 2.24 -10.15 -12.33
CA VAL A 144 2.35 -9.08 -11.33
C VAL A 144 1.17 -8.13 -11.51
N CYS A 145 0.50 -7.79 -10.41
CA CYS A 145 -0.69 -6.96 -10.39
C CYS A 145 -0.53 -5.80 -9.41
N TYR A 146 -1.29 -4.73 -9.65
CA TYR A 146 -1.27 -3.53 -8.81
C TYR A 146 -2.66 -3.25 -8.24
N LEU A 147 -2.71 -3.04 -6.93
CA LEU A 147 -3.90 -2.52 -6.26
C LEU A 147 -3.67 -1.04 -5.93
N PHE A 148 -4.35 -0.15 -6.65
CA PHE A 148 -4.29 1.27 -6.35
C PHE A 148 -5.26 1.61 -5.23
N SER A 149 -4.74 2.17 -4.15
CA SER A 149 -5.53 2.71 -3.05
C SER A 149 -5.42 4.22 -3.01
N PHE A 150 -6.47 4.85 -2.50
CA PHE A 150 -6.60 6.29 -2.47
C PHE A 150 -7.02 6.77 -1.10
N MET A 151 -6.14 7.53 -0.44
CA MET A 151 -6.33 8.01 0.92
C MET A 151 -6.63 9.51 0.94
N LYS A 152 -7.72 9.89 1.62
CA LYS A 152 -8.08 11.27 1.97
C LYS A 152 -7.76 11.52 3.46
N GLY A 153 -7.74 12.79 3.86
CA GLY A 153 -7.71 13.20 5.27
C GLY A 153 -6.35 13.70 5.74
N TRP A 154 -5.33 13.66 4.89
CA TRP A 154 -4.03 14.24 5.22
C TRP A 154 -3.95 15.69 4.74
N LYS A 155 -4.26 16.64 5.62
CA LYS A 155 -3.87 18.04 5.43
C LYS A 155 -2.35 18.13 5.57
N GLY A 156 -1.63 17.84 4.49
CA GLY A 156 -0.22 18.23 4.41
C GLY A 156 -0.15 19.76 4.52
N LYS A 157 0.76 20.27 5.35
CA LYS A 157 1.20 21.66 5.22
C LYS A 157 1.74 21.89 3.81
#